data_AF-A0AAJ6JS81-F1
#
_entry.id   AF-A0AAJ6JS81-F1
#
_cell.length_a   1.000
_cell.length_b   1.000
_cell.length_c   1.000
_cell.angle_alpha   90.00
_cell.angle_beta   90.00
_cell.angle_gamma   90.00
#
_symmetry.space_group_name_H-M   'P 1'
#
loop_
_entity.id
_entity.type
_entity.pdbx_description
1 polymer ?
#
loop_
_entity_poly.entity_id
_entity_poly.type
_entity_poly.pdbx_seq_one_letter_code
_entity_poly.pdbx_strand_id
1 'polypeptide(L)'
;MSWFSRAKPKDIWDDPVEQPLGDIEAAQKIRTICRAAADSAEKVGASSGNSPHNDQPERDRYERAARVAMEIAMKVSDGLVRDAAVREIVGLCMKAHNIKTSRTLFRAIQASSIKAEVLKEHPMLQGE
;
A
#
# COMPACT_ATOMS: atom_id res chain seq x y z
N MET A 1 -0.84 3.48 40.62
CA MET A 1 -0.77 4.58 39.63
C MET A 1 0.49 4.42 38.79
N SER A 2 0.40 3.69 37.67
CA SER A 2 1.30 3.78 36.50
C SER A 2 0.87 2.69 35.52
N TRP A 3 -0.03 3.04 34.59
CA TRP A 3 -0.40 2.16 33.50
C TRP A 3 0.56 2.46 32.34
N PHE A 4 1.44 1.52 32.08
CA PHE A 4 2.41 1.47 31.00
C PHE A 4 2.03 2.29 29.77
N SER A 5 2.76 3.37 29.52
CA SER A 5 2.91 3.95 28.19
C SER A 5 3.67 2.93 27.32
N ARG A 6 2.97 1.92 26.77
CA ARG A 6 3.56 1.04 25.75
C ARG A 6 3.93 1.92 24.57
N ALA A 7 5.23 2.02 24.27
CA ALA A 7 5.69 2.51 23.00
C ALA A 7 4.90 1.79 21.89
N LYS A 8 4.33 2.55 20.95
CA LYS A 8 3.61 1.97 19.81
C LYS A 8 4.55 0.95 19.15
N PRO A 9 4.09 -0.30 18.89
CA PRO A 9 4.90 -1.28 18.18
C PRO A 9 5.44 -0.66 16.89
N LYS A 10 6.75 -0.76 16.69
CA LYS A 10 7.40 -0.29 15.47
C LYS A 10 6.87 -1.11 14.30
N ASP A 11 6.44 -0.45 13.24
CA ASP A 11 5.92 -1.15 12.08
C ASP A 11 7.04 -1.55 11.12
N ILE A 12 6.80 -2.58 10.31
CA ILE A 12 7.81 -3.17 9.41
C ILE A 12 8.33 -2.22 8.30
N TRP A 13 7.64 -1.10 8.11
CA TRP A 13 8.02 -0.01 7.20
C TRP A 13 8.72 1.15 7.92
N ASP A 14 8.79 1.13 9.26
CA ASP A 14 9.59 2.07 10.04
C ASP A 14 11.06 1.58 10.19
N ASP A 15 11.36 0.36 9.73
CA ASP A 15 12.72 -0.16 9.68
C ASP A 15 13.48 0.39 8.46
N PRO A 16 14.73 0.85 8.65
CA PRO A 16 15.54 1.29 7.52
C PRO A 16 15.72 0.13 6.55
N VAL A 17 15.38 0.37 5.29
CA VAL A 17 15.57 -0.62 4.23
C VAL A 17 17.07 -0.70 3.93
N GLU A 18 17.70 -1.82 4.30
CA GLU A 18 19.06 -2.14 3.86
C GLU A 18 19.09 -2.17 2.32
N GLN A 19 19.93 -1.30 1.75
CA GLN A 19 20.07 -1.11 0.31
C GLN A 19 21.48 -1.53 -0.14
N PRO A 20 21.64 -2.02 -1.38
CA PRO A 20 20.60 -2.19 -2.40
C PRO A 20 19.81 -3.50 -2.24
N LEU A 21 18.49 -3.45 -2.44
CA LEU A 21 17.65 -4.65 -2.59
C LEU A 21 17.66 -5.09 -4.06
N GLY A 22 17.66 -6.40 -4.31
CA GLY A 22 17.33 -6.92 -5.65
C GLY A 22 15.86 -6.66 -6.00
N ASP A 23 15.52 -6.57 -7.28
CA ASP A 23 14.14 -6.29 -7.74
C ASP A 23 13.09 -7.26 -7.16
N ILE A 24 13.44 -8.55 -7.06
CA ILE A 24 12.56 -9.58 -6.47
C ILE A 24 12.37 -9.34 -4.97
N GLU A 25 13.44 -9.02 -4.24
CA GLU A 25 13.40 -8.74 -2.80
C GLU A 25 12.61 -7.46 -2.52
N ALA A 26 12.78 -6.45 -3.35
CA ALA A 26 12.01 -5.21 -3.31
C ALA A 26 10.50 -5.48 -3.48
N ALA A 27 10.11 -6.29 -4.48
CA ALA A 27 8.71 -6.69 -4.67
C ALA A 27 8.16 -7.51 -3.48
N GLN A 28 8.95 -8.42 -2.90
CA GLN A 28 8.56 -9.18 -1.71
C GLN A 28 8.40 -8.28 -0.47
N LYS A 29 9.27 -7.28 -0.30
CA LYS A 29 9.17 -6.31 0.79
C LYS A 29 7.90 -5.47 0.63
N ILE A 30 7.59 -4.99 -0.58
CA ILE A 30 6.34 -4.28 -0.88
C ILE A 30 5.13 -5.13 -0.50
N ARG A 31 5.10 -6.39 -0.94
CA ARG A 31 4.01 -7.32 -0.60
C ARG A 31 3.84 -7.48 0.91
N THR A 32 4.95 -7.58 1.64
CA THR A 32 4.93 -7.71 3.11
C THR A 32 4.37 -6.44 3.76
N ILE A 33 4.79 -5.26 3.30
CA ILE A 33 4.27 -3.96 3.74
C ILE A 33 2.77 -3.85 3.48
N CYS A 34 2.32 -4.12 2.25
CA CYS A 34 0.90 -4.05 1.89
C CYS A 34 0.05 -5.01 2.72
N ARG A 35 0.53 -6.23 2.99
CA ARG A 35 -0.18 -7.18 3.86
C ARG A 35 -0.28 -6.71 5.30
N ALA A 36 0.81 -6.21 5.89
CA ALA A 36 0.80 -5.73 7.27
C ALA A 36 0.00 -4.43 7.47
N ALA A 37 -0.26 -3.68 6.40
CA ALA A 37 -1.08 -2.47 6.41
C ALA A 37 -2.53 -2.70 5.98
N ALA A 38 -2.91 -3.93 5.59
CA ALA A 38 -4.23 -4.22 5.03
C ALA A 38 -5.37 -3.91 6.00
N ASP A 39 -5.26 -4.32 7.27
CA ASP A 39 -6.28 -4.06 8.29
C ASP A 39 -6.47 -2.56 8.55
N SER A 40 -5.36 -1.80 8.57
CA SER A 40 -5.40 -0.34 8.69
C SER A 40 -6.09 0.28 7.49
N ALA A 41 -5.75 -0.14 6.27
CA ALA A 41 -6.39 0.33 5.05
C ALA A 41 -7.90 0.04 5.06
N GLU A 42 -8.33 -1.16 5.45
CA GLU A 42 -9.76 -1.51 5.54
C GLU A 42 -10.52 -0.63 6.54
N LYS A 43 -9.94 -0.37 7.73
CA LYS A 43 -10.53 0.55 8.70
C LYS A 43 -10.68 1.96 8.15
N VAL A 44 -9.68 2.45 7.43
CA VAL A 44 -9.71 3.76 6.76
C VAL A 44 -10.84 3.82 5.72
N GLY A 45 -11.01 2.76 4.92
CA GLY A 45 -12.06 2.68 3.90
C GLY A 45 -13.47 2.52 4.47
N ALA A 46 -13.61 1.84 5.60
CA ALA A 46 -14.90 1.61 6.27
C ALA A 46 -15.40 2.82 7.08
N SER A 47 -14.52 3.79 7.38
CA SER A 47 -14.89 4.98 8.16
C SER A 47 -15.86 5.87 7.40
N SER A 48 -17.14 5.81 7.78
CA SER A 48 -18.25 6.58 7.19
C SER A 48 -18.36 8.03 7.72
N GLY A 49 -17.27 8.61 8.25
CA GLY A 49 -17.21 10.02 8.65
C GLY A 49 -17.73 10.35 10.06
N ASN A 50 -18.20 9.37 10.83
CA ASN A 50 -18.84 9.62 12.13
C ASN A 50 -17.85 9.77 13.32
N SER A 51 -16.54 9.58 13.13
CA SER A 51 -15.51 9.99 14.11
C SER A 51 -14.11 10.05 13.50
N PRO A 52 -13.74 11.17 12.84
CA PRO A 52 -12.41 11.37 12.24
C PRO A 52 -11.24 11.15 13.21
N HIS A 53 -11.48 11.34 14.51
CA HIS A 53 -10.44 11.27 15.53
C HIS A 53 -10.03 9.83 15.91
N ASN A 54 -10.92 8.84 15.74
CA ASN A 54 -10.64 7.46 16.12
C ASN A 54 -9.82 6.72 15.06
N ASP A 55 -9.96 7.12 13.79
CA ASP A 55 -9.32 6.43 12.66
C ASP A 55 -7.99 7.08 12.24
N GLN A 56 -7.64 8.24 12.82
CA GLN A 56 -6.40 8.95 12.53
C GLN A 56 -5.15 8.06 12.68
N PRO A 57 -5.00 7.22 13.72
CA PRO A 57 -3.85 6.34 13.85
C PRO A 57 -3.74 5.32 12.70
N GLU A 58 -4.88 4.80 12.23
CA GLU A 58 -4.93 3.82 11.13
C GLU A 58 -4.69 4.50 9.77
N ARG A 59 -5.18 5.73 9.60
CA ARG A 59 -4.84 6.60 8.45
C ARG A 59 -3.35 6.84 8.37
N ASP A 60 -2.74 7.32 9.44
CA ASP A 60 -1.31 7.60 9.49
C ASP A 60 -0.49 6.33 9.19
N ARG A 61 -0.95 5.18 9.71
CA ARG A 61 -0.31 3.87 9.52
C ARG A 61 -0.38 3.43 8.05
N TYR A 62 -1.56 3.50 7.44
CA TYR A 62 -1.77 3.25 6.02
C TYR A 62 -0.92 4.17 5.13
N GLU A 63 -0.92 5.48 5.40
CA GLU A 63 -0.21 6.46 4.59
C GLU A 63 1.31 6.24 4.62
N ARG A 64 1.88 5.96 5.81
CA ARG A 64 3.31 5.61 5.93
C ARG A 64 3.65 4.32 5.17
N ALA A 65 2.84 3.27 5.32
CA ALA A 65 3.06 2.01 4.63
C ALA A 65 3.00 2.18 3.10
N ALA A 66 1.96 2.86 2.59
CA ALA A 66 1.79 3.13 1.18
C ALA A 66 2.96 3.95 0.61
N ARG A 67 3.42 4.98 1.35
CA ARG A 67 4.56 5.79 0.96
C ARG A 67 5.84 4.96 0.83
N VAL A 68 6.19 4.17 1.84
CA VAL A 68 7.40 3.33 1.79
C VAL A 68 7.32 2.30 0.67
N ALA A 69 6.16 1.68 0.46
CA ALA A 69 5.97 0.74 -0.64
C ALA A 69 6.16 1.40 -2.02
N MET A 70 5.65 2.63 -2.22
CA MET A 70 5.86 3.39 -3.46
C MET A 70 7.33 3.76 -3.67
N GLU A 71 8.02 4.21 -2.61
CA GLU A 71 9.45 4.56 -2.67
C GLU A 71 10.32 3.35 -3.05
N ILE A 72 9.96 2.14 -2.56
CA ILE A 72 10.63 0.90 -2.97
C ILE A 72 10.30 0.57 -4.43
N ALA A 73 9.04 0.69 -4.85
CA ALA A 73 8.60 0.36 -6.21
C ALA A 73 9.31 1.22 -7.27
N MET A 74 9.58 2.49 -6.96
CA MET A 74 10.32 3.41 -7.82
C MET A 74 11.77 2.97 -8.10
N LYS A 75 12.35 2.14 -7.22
CA LYS A 75 13.71 1.62 -7.35
C LYS A 75 13.79 0.28 -8.10
N VAL A 76 12.65 -0.34 -8.40
CA VAL A 76 12.60 -1.61 -9.12
C VAL A 76 12.86 -1.38 -10.61
N SER A 77 13.92 -2.00 -11.11
CA SER A 77 14.40 -1.80 -12.48
C SER A 77 13.60 -2.64 -13.49
N ASP A 78 13.42 -3.93 -13.21
CA ASP A 78 12.64 -4.83 -14.06
C ASP A 78 11.17 -4.38 -14.13
N GLY A 79 10.69 -4.16 -15.36
CA GLY A 79 9.36 -3.60 -15.59
C GLY A 79 8.23 -4.51 -15.15
N LEU A 80 8.37 -5.83 -15.33
CA LEU A 80 7.33 -6.78 -14.95
C LEU A 80 7.28 -6.94 -13.43
N VAL A 81 8.44 -7.00 -12.77
CA VAL A 81 8.53 -7.05 -11.31
C VAL A 81 7.99 -5.76 -10.68
N ARG A 82 8.32 -4.60 -11.26
CA ARG A 82 7.79 -3.30 -10.82
C ARG A 82 6.26 -3.27 -10.95
N ASP A 83 5.72 -3.68 -12.09
CA ASP A 83 4.28 -3.69 -12.34
C ASP A 83 3.55 -4.64 -11.39
N ALA A 84 4.13 -5.81 -11.09
CA ALA A 84 3.60 -6.74 -10.09
C ALA A 84 3.60 -6.12 -8.67
N ALA A 85 4.65 -5.38 -8.31
CA ALA A 85 4.71 -4.68 -7.04
C ALA A 85 3.72 -3.51 -6.97
N VAL A 86 3.56 -2.74 -8.05
CA VAL A 86 2.56 -1.66 -8.16
C VAL A 86 1.15 -2.21 -8.02
N ARG A 87 0.84 -3.40 -8.56
CA ARG A 87 -0.45 -4.08 -8.34
C ARG A 87 -0.75 -4.31 -6.86
N GLU A 88 0.22 -4.73 -6.06
CA GLU A 88 0.03 -4.90 -4.60
C GLU A 88 -0.33 -3.56 -3.91
N ILE A 89 0.33 -2.46 -4.33
CA ILE A 89 0.06 -1.12 -3.79
C ILE A 89 -1.32 -0.63 -4.22
N VAL A 90 -1.75 -0.89 -5.46
CA VAL A 90 -3.12 -0.63 -5.93
C VAL A 90 -4.10 -1.32 -5.00
N GLY A 91 -3.94 -2.63 -4.75
CA GLY A 91 -4.83 -3.39 -3.86
C GLY A 91 -4.93 -2.78 -2.45
N LEU A 92 -3.80 -2.34 -1.87
CA LEU A 92 -3.79 -1.64 -0.59
C LEU A 92 -4.59 -0.33 -0.63
N CYS A 93 -4.35 0.53 -1.62
CA CYS A 93 -5.08 1.80 -1.77
C CYS A 93 -6.57 1.59 -2.02
N MET A 94 -6.94 0.52 -2.73
CA MET A 94 -8.34 0.15 -2.96
C MET A 94 -9.05 -0.25 -1.66
N LYS A 95 -8.40 -1.01 -0.77
CA LYS A 95 -8.93 -1.30 0.57
C LYS A 95 -9.19 -0.02 1.39
N ALA A 96 -8.32 0.97 1.25
CA ALA A 96 -8.47 2.29 1.89
C ALA A 96 -9.48 3.23 1.20
N HIS A 97 -10.19 2.76 0.17
CA HIS A 97 -11.05 3.60 -0.67
C HIS A 97 -10.31 4.83 -1.27
N ASN A 98 -8.98 4.76 -1.41
CA ASN A 98 -8.17 5.82 -2.01
C ASN A 98 -8.15 5.67 -3.54
N ILE A 99 -9.31 5.87 -4.16
CA ILE A 99 -9.53 5.62 -5.58
C ILE A 99 -8.62 6.48 -6.46
N LYS A 100 -8.35 7.72 -6.03
CA LYS A 100 -7.48 8.64 -6.77
C LYS A 100 -6.06 8.08 -6.92
N THR A 101 -5.45 7.64 -5.82
CA THR A 101 -4.11 7.06 -5.85
C THR A 101 -4.09 5.72 -6.57
N SER A 102 -5.08 4.85 -6.31
CA SER A 102 -5.20 3.56 -7.01
C SER A 102 -5.26 3.72 -8.52
N ARG A 103 -6.01 4.71 -9.03
CA ARG A 103 -6.11 4.99 -10.46
C ARG A 103 -4.80 5.49 -11.06
N THR A 104 -4.10 6.38 -10.37
CA THR A 104 -2.77 6.86 -10.80
C THR A 104 -1.78 5.71 -10.93
N LEU A 105 -1.72 4.84 -9.92
CA LEU A 105 -0.85 3.67 -9.92
C LEU A 105 -1.25 2.65 -11.00
N PHE A 106 -2.55 2.37 -11.15
CA PHE A 106 -3.05 1.47 -12.19
C PHE A 106 -2.64 1.93 -13.60
N ARG A 107 -2.68 3.25 -13.87
CA ARG A 107 -2.22 3.80 -15.15
C ARG A 107 -0.71 3.62 -15.37
N ALA A 108 0.07 3.60 -14.29
CA ALA A 108 1.51 3.41 -14.35
C ALA A 108 1.93 1.97 -14.69
N ILE A 109 1.08 0.98 -14.42
CA ILE A 109 1.31 -0.42 -14.84
C ILE A 109 1.41 -0.47 -16.37
N GLN A 110 2.41 -1.16 -16.93
CA GLN A 110 2.58 -1.29 -18.38
C GLN A 110 2.12 -2.65 -18.89
N ALA A 111 2.35 -3.71 -18.12
CA ALA A 111 1.96 -5.08 -18.44
C ALA A 111 0.43 -5.23 -18.56
N SER A 112 -0.05 -5.57 -19.75
CA SER A 112 -1.47 -5.72 -20.05
C SER A 112 -2.13 -6.86 -19.26
N SER A 113 -1.41 -7.96 -19.04
CA SER A 113 -1.88 -9.08 -18.21
C SER A 113 -2.17 -8.65 -16.78
N ILE A 114 -1.26 -7.89 -16.16
CA ILE A 114 -1.41 -7.37 -14.80
C ILE A 114 -2.56 -6.35 -14.75
N LYS A 115 -2.69 -5.48 -15.75
CA LYS A 115 -3.85 -4.57 -15.84
C LYS A 115 -5.18 -5.32 -15.89
N ALA A 116 -5.26 -6.38 -16.69
CA ALA A 116 -6.47 -7.18 -16.81
C ALA A 116 -6.86 -7.84 -15.47
N GLU A 117 -5.87 -8.37 -14.72
CA GLU A 117 -6.09 -8.91 -13.37
C GLU A 117 -6.61 -7.84 -12.40
N VAL A 118 -5.97 -6.65 -12.39
CA VAL A 118 -6.41 -5.53 -11.54
C VAL A 118 -7.83 -5.10 -11.88
N LEU A 119 -8.20 -5.01 -13.16
CA LEU A 119 -9.56 -4.65 -13.57
C LEU A 119 -10.59 -5.71 -13.22
N LYS A 120 -10.21 -7.00 -13.26
CA LYS A 120 -11.09 -8.09 -12.82
C LYS A 120 -11.42 -7.97 -11.34
N GLU A 121 -10.45 -7.59 -10.51
CA GLU A 121 -10.62 -7.40 -9.06
C GLU A 121 -11.29 -6.06 -8.73
N HIS A 122 -11.02 -5.03 -9.55
CA HIS A 122 -11.40 -3.64 -9.30
C HIS A 122 -11.92 -2.95 -10.56
N PRO A 123 -13.14 -3.30 -11.05
CA PRO A 123 -13.67 -2.75 -12.30
C PRO A 123 -13.81 -1.21 -12.32
N MET A 124 -13.96 -0.57 -11.17
CA MET A 124 -14.09 0.90 -11.06
C MET A 124 -12.83 1.69 -11.46
N LEU A 125 -11.70 1.02 -11.67
CA LEU A 125 -10.48 1.63 -12.20
C LEU A 125 -10.51 1.82 -13.73
N GLN A 126 -11.56 1.31 -14.41
CA GLN A 126 -11.70 1.31 -15.87
C GLN A 126 -12.07 2.69 -16.48
N GLY A 127 -12.47 3.70 -15.69
CA GLY A 127 -12.77 5.07 -16.17
C GLY A 127 -12.14 6.13 -15.24
N GLU A 128 -11.77 7.34 -15.65
CA GLU A 128 -12.09 8.17 -16.83
C GLU A 128 -10.80 8.68 -17.51
#